data_AF-A0A354CRV2-F1
#
_entry.id   AF-A0A354CRV2-F1
#
_cell.length_a   1.000
_cell.length_b   1.000
_cell.length_c   1.000
_cell.angle_alpha   90.00
_cell.angle_beta   90.00
_cell.angle_gamma   90.00
#
_symmetry.space_group_name_H-M   'P 1'
#
loop_
_entity.id
_entity.type
_entity.pdbx_description
1 polymer ?
#
loop_
_entity_poly.entity_id
_entity_poly.type
_entity_poly.pdbx_seq_one_letter_code
_entity_poly.pdbx_strand_id
1 'polypeptide(L)' 'MNALEIQNLTKVYKDFKLDGLSFNLPEGCILGLIGENGAGKST' A
#
# COMPACT_ATOMS: atom_id res chain seq x y z
N MET A 1 -17.26 1.72 9.09
CA MET A 1 -16.57 2.92 8.58
C MET A 1 -15.13 2.51 8.31
N ASN A 2 -14.53 2.94 7.21
CA ASN A 2 -13.15 2.61 6.88
C ASN A 2 -12.24 3.72 7.39
N ALA A 3 -11.13 3.36 8.04
CA ALA A 3 -10.11 4.29 8.49
C ALA A 3 -9.20 4.74 7.33
N LEU A 4 -9.02 3.88 6.32
CA LEU A 4 -8.25 4.18 5.11
C LEU A 4 -8.87 3.46 3.91
N GLU A 5 -8.97 4.16 2.78
CA GLU A 5 -9.32 3.57 1.49
C GLU A 5 -8.27 4.00 0.48
N ILE A 6 -7.65 3.02 -0.18
CA ILE A 6 -6.71 3.25 -1.27
C ILE A 6 -7.30 2.62 -2.53
N GLN A 7 -7.33 3.39 -3.62
CA GLN A 7 -7.83 2.94 -4.92
C GLN A 7 -6.81 3.27 -6.01
N ASN A 8 -6.42 2.26 -6.77
CA ASN A 8 -5.54 2.35 -7.95
C ASN A 8 -4.28 3.21 -7.72
N LEU A 9 -3.66 3.11 -6.54
CA LEU A 9 -2.47 3.87 -6.22
C LEU A 9 -1.28 3.32 -7.03
N THR A 10 -0.72 4.17 -7.89
CA THR A 10 0.52 3.91 -8.61
C THR A 10 1.58 4.92 -8.19
N LYS A 11 2.76 4.42 -7.83
CA LYS A 11 3.92 5.24 -7.50
C LYS A 11 5.14 4.70 -8.25
N VAL A 12 5.75 5.57 -9.06
CA VAL A 12 6.92 5.23 -9.87
C VAL A 12 8.16 5.85 -9.22
N TYR A 13 9.13 4.99 -8.92
CA TYR A 13 10.51 5.32 -8.60
C TYR A 13 11.39 4.90 -9.77
N LYS A 14 12.67 5.29 -9.73
CA LYS A 14 13.59 5.05 -10.85
C LYS A 14 13.67 3.56 -11.24
N ASP A 15 13.81 2.69 -10.24
CA ASP A 15 14.02 1.24 -10.42
C ASP A 15 12.89 0.39 -9.82
N PHE A 16 11.84 1.02 -9.30
CA PHE A 16 10.72 0.33 -8.62
C PHE A 16 9.39 1.01 -8.94
N LYS A 17 8.33 0.21 -9.09
CA LYS A 17 6.98 0.72 -9.32
C LYS A 17 6.01 0.00 -8.39
N LEU A 18 5.32 0.76 -7.55
CA LEU A 18 4.06 0.33 -6.95
C LEU A 18 2.97 0.56 -8.00
N ASP A 19 2.20 -0.47 -8.36
CA ASP A 19 1.24 -0.36 -9.47
C ASP A 19 -0.15 -0.83 -9.07
N GLY A 20 -1.13 0.07 -9.17
CA GLY A 20 -2.55 -0.25 -9.01
C GLY A 20 -2.94 -0.79 -7.63
N LEU A 21 -2.24 -0.38 -6.55
CA LEU A 21 -2.55 -0.84 -5.21
C LEU A 21 -3.95 -0.36 -4.79
N SER A 22 -4.82 -1.30 -4.43
CA SER A 22 -6.17 -1.00 -3.93
C SER A 22 -6.48 -1.85 -2.69
N PHE A 23 -6.81 -1.21 -1.57
CA PHE A 23 -7.24 -1.90 -0.35
C PHE A 23 -7.99 -0.94 0.57
N ASN A 24 -8.78 -1.52 1.48
CA ASN A 24 -9.50 -0.81 2.51
C ASN A 24 -9.02 -1.29 3.89
N LEU A 25 -8.86 -0.36 4.82
CA LEU A 25 -8.59 -0.64 6.23
C LEU A 25 -9.83 -0.26 7.05
N PRO A 26 -10.57 -1.23 7.59
CA PRO A 26 -11.66 -0.95 8.53
C PRO A 26 -11.14 -0.27 9.80
N GLU A 27 -11.97 0.55 10.42
CA GLU A 27 -11.68 1.10 11.74
C GLU A 27 -11.45 0.01 12.79
N GLY A 28 -10.50 0.23 13.70
CA GLY A 28 -10.15 -0.73 14.77
C GLY A 28 -9.27 -1.91 14.32
N CYS A 29 -8.87 -1.97 13.05
CA CYS A 29 -7.97 -3.00 12.55
C CYS A 29 -6.50 -2.54 12.50
N ILE A 30 -5.59 -3.51 12.64
CA ILE A 30 -4.15 -3.32 12.45
C ILE A 30 -3.76 -3.93 11.10
N LEU A 31 -3.05 -3.17 10.27
CA LEU A 31 -2.52 -3.62 8.98
C LEU A 31 -0.99 -3.70 9.04
N GLY A 32 -0.43 -4.84 8.66
CA GLY A 32 1.01 -5.01 8.47
C GLY A 32 1.35 -5.16 6.98
N LEU A 33 2.33 -4.40 6.50
CA LEU A 33 2.88 -4.58 5.15
C LEU A 33 4.09 -5.51 5.22
N ILE A 34 4.07 -6.62 4.48
CA ILE A 34 5.12 -7.66 4.48
C ILE A 34 5.59 -7.91 3.04
N GLY A 35 6.90 -8.18 2.88
CA GLY A 35 7.53 -8.37 1.57
C GLY A 35 9.04 -8.10 1.63
N GLU A 36 9.74 -8.41 0.54
CA GLU A 36 11.20 -8.26 0.42
C GLU A 36 11.67 -6.80 0.50
N ASN A 37 12.97 -6.58 0.72
CA ASN A 37 13.56 -5.24 0.68
C ASN A 37 13.37 -4.63 -0.71
N GLY A 38 12.86 -3.39 -0.76
CA GLY A 38 12.54 -2.71 -2.01
C GLY A 38 11.12 -2.92 -2.53
N ALA A 39 10.26 -3.73 -1.88
CA ALA A 39 8.89 -3.99 -2.32
C ALA A 39 7.89 -2.81 -2.13
N GLY A 40 8.34 -1.62 -1.73
CA GLY A 40 7.46 -0.45 -1.54
C GLY A 40 6.67 -0.43 -0.23
N LYS A 41 7.14 -1.12 0.82
CA LYS A 41 6.44 -1.16 2.12
C LYS A 41 6.51 0.15 2.91
N SER A 42 7.58 0.92 2.74
CA SER A 42 7.84 2.17 3.47
C SER A 42 7.70 3.41 2.60
N THR A 43 7.45 3.24 1.29
CA THR A 43 7.71 4.24 0.25
C THR A 43 6.58 4.30 -0.75
#